data_AF-A0A511R360-F1
#
_entry.id   AF-A0A511R360-F1
#
_cell.length_a   1.000
_cell.length_b   1.000
_cell.length_c   1.000
_cell.angle_alpha   90.00
_cell.angle_beta   90.00
_cell.angle_gamma   90.00
#
_symmetry.space_group_name_H-M   'P 1'
#
loop_
_entity.id
_entity.type
_entity.pdbx_description
1 polymer ?
#
loop_
_entity_poly.entity_id
_entity_poly.type
_entity_poly.pdbx_seq_one_letter_code
_entity_poly.pdbx_strand_id
1 'polypeptide(L)'
;MNRNKERLRELWEKYKSLLGQSNPRVELTPQAKEAQELYKNQIWPLTKEGFTDKGIQDYAASFHTVGTTPEPVILSAKALNAEKVYLLHTADTERQCKTIETELGWSVDRIKTVLVSRSDPEDIYRQVRQVVDGLSPGAALAFDPTGGTKAMVAGLAMFAFSLAEEGRTSHVYYVDNEEYDDQLRRPVAGTEFLKRLENPREVIPDWLYYRAREAYSQGDFSRAKQNFNHAAEREGRAHSLEAVLSEAYESIDTAQFVPAKTKLEELLNLLQRHPYKQSPLAKYTDAMGAQKEGLEAIIQLTATLSGKERSIALLAEPIMVAWTLAALEFMAGRRLKAGRIAEAVLLRYRALELFFQHRLAHRNFDTAKPDFEKLCTELNTTLEALDERYQDERKAAGAKPDEGLEQKSAVDFTTAFFLLRALGDKAALAVNANKIVGLAKARNSSVFAHGFEPPNENLAKNLAQALEDLEREGELPKVVFEPIPLA
;
A
#
# COMPACT_ATOMS: atom_id res chain seq x y z
N MET A 1 -22.87 30.03 7.11
CA MET A 1 -23.65 31.16 6.58
C MET A 1 -23.96 32.15 7.69
N ASN A 2 -23.80 33.47 7.45
CA ASN A 2 -23.82 34.48 8.50
C ASN A 2 -25.23 34.70 9.10
N ARG A 3 -25.36 34.65 10.43
CA ARG A 3 -26.66 34.84 11.12
C ARG A 3 -27.22 36.26 11.03
N ASN A 4 -26.36 37.24 10.74
CA ASN A 4 -26.72 38.65 10.63
C ASN A 4 -26.94 39.09 9.16
N LYS A 5 -27.07 38.14 8.21
CA LYS A 5 -27.06 38.41 6.76
C LYS A 5 -28.07 39.47 6.31
N GLU A 6 -29.31 39.45 6.81
CA GLU A 6 -30.33 40.44 6.43
C GLU A 6 -29.95 41.86 6.88
N ARG A 7 -29.57 42.02 8.16
CA ARG A 7 -29.12 43.31 8.69
C ARG A 7 -27.84 43.80 8.01
N LEU A 8 -26.92 42.90 7.70
CA LEU A 8 -25.68 43.22 7.00
C LEU A 8 -25.95 43.71 5.58
N ARG A 9 -26.93 43.14 4.86
CA ARG A 9 -27.35 43.62 3.54
C ARG A 9 -27.87 45.06 3.59
N GLU A 10 -28.71 45.40 4.56
CA GLU A 10 -29.19 46.78 4.73
C GLU A 10 -28.04 47.76 4.99
N LEU A 11 -27.12 47.40 5.89
CA LEU A 11 -25.95 48.22 6.20
C LEU A 11 -24.99 48.32 5.00
N TRP A 12 -24.89 47.28 4.20
CA TRP A 12 -24.08 47.24 2.98
C TRP A 12 -24.58 48.21 1.92
N GLU A 13 -25.89 48.24 1.66
CA GLU A 13 -26.48 49.21 0.73
C GLU A 13 -26.28 50.65 1.20
N LYS A 14 -26.42 50.91 2.51
CA LYS A 14 -26.08 52.21 3.09
C LYS A 14 -24.60 52.55 2.87
N TYR A 15 -23.70 51.62 3.14
CA TYR A 15 -22.26 51.78 2.92
C TYR A 15 -21.92 52.09 1.45
N LYS A 16 -22.57 51.38 0.51
CA LYS A 16 -22.41 51.60 -0.93
C LYS A 16 -22.88 52.96 -1.38
N SER A 17 -24.04 53.42 -0.89
CA SER A 17 -24.55 54.76 -1.22
C SER A 17 -23.65 55.90 -0.72
N LEU A 18 -23.03 55.76 0.46
CA LEU A 18 -22.06 56.73 0.99
C LEU A 18 -20.78 56.81 0.13
N LEU A 19 -20.35 55.70 -0.46
CA LEU A 19 -19.16 55.65 -1.33
C LEU A 19 -19.46 56.04 -2.79
N GLY A 20 -20.62 55.69 -3.33
CA GLY A 20 -21.01 56.01 -4.71
C GLY A 20 -21.15 57.51 -5.00
N GLN A 21 -21.22 58.34 -3.95
CA GLN A 21 -21.30 59.81 -4.03
C GLN A 21 -19.93 60.51 -3.85
N SER A 22 -18.84 59.74 -3.71
CA SER A 22 -17.50 60.28 -3.46
C SER A 22 -16.64 60.37 -4.74
N ASN A 23 -16.03 61.53 -4.97
CA ASN A 23 -15.20 61.81 -6.14
C ASN A 23 -13.73 61.38 -5.86
N PRO A 24 -13.12 60.47 -6.66
CA PRO A 24 -11.84 59.82 -6.32
C PRO A 24 -10.58 60.71 -6.33
N ARG A 25 -10.71 62.04 -6.48
CA ARG A 25 -9.58 62.98 -6.63
C ARG A 25 -9.37 63.96 -5.46
N VAL A 26 -10.08 63.82 -4.33
CA VAL A 26 -9.99 64.76 -3.20
C VAL A 26 -9.81 63.99 -1.88
N GLU A 27 -9.14 64.61 -0.90
CA GLU A 27 -9.05 64.16 0.50
C GLU A 27 -10.38 63.57 1.01
N LEU A 28 -10.28 62.53 1.86
CA LEU A 28 -11.40 61.78 2.46
C LEU A 28 -12.62 62.68 2.73
N THR A 29 -13.59 62.64 1.81
CA THR A 29 -14.83 63.41 1.95
C THR A 29 -15.51 63.03 3.27
N PRO A 30 -16.32 63.92 3.88
CA PRO A 30 -17.08 63.58 5.08
C PRO A 30 -17.88 62.28 4.92
N GLN A 31 -18.44 62.02 3.73
CA GLN A 31 -19.14 60.76 3.43
C GLN A 31 -18.21 59.53 3.41
N ALA A 32 -16.97 59.66 2.94
CA ALA A 32 -16.00 58.57 2.96
C ALA A 32 -15.57 58.23 4.40
N LYS A 33 -15.45 59.23 5.29
CA LYS A 33 -15.23 59.01 6.72
C LYS A 33 -16.44 58.32 7.37
N GLU A 34 -17.66 58.76 7.07
CA GLU A 34 -18.88 58.12 7.56
C GLU A 34 -18.99 56.66 7.08
N ALA A 35 -18.63 56.37 5.82
CA ALA A 35 -18.59 55.01 5.30
C ALA A 35 -17.55 54.15 6.05
N GLN A 36 -16.36 54.68 6.33
CA GLN A 36 -15.34 53.98 7.12
C GLN A 36 -15.82 53.69 8.55
N GLU A 37 -16.48 54.64 9.20
CA GLU A 37 -17.05 54.45 10.54
C GLU A 37 -18.21 53.44 10.53
N LEU A 38 -19.09 53.49 9.54
CA LEU A 38 -20.16 52.52 9.35
C LEU A 38 -19.60 51.11 9.19
N TYR A 39 -18.57 50.95 8.36
CA TYR A 39 -17.94 49.65 8.16
C TYR A 39 -17.29 49.15 9.45
N LYS A 40 -16.46 49.99 10.09
CA LYS A 40 -15.68 49.63 11.28
C LYS A 40 -16.56 49.36 12.50
N ASN A 41 -17.59 50.17 12.74
CA ASN A 41 -18.34 50.16 14.00
C ASN A 41 -19.63 49.34 13.91
N GLN A 42 -20.14 49.05 12.72
CA GLN A 42 -21.40 48.31 12.56
C GLN A 42 -21.23 47.06 11.70
N ILE A 43 -20.75 47.20 10.46
CA ILE A 43 -20.69 46.07 9.51
C ILE A 43 -19.70 45.00 10.01
N TRP A 44 -18.44 45.38 10.24
CA TRP A 44 -17.40 44.42 10.62
C TRP A 44 -17.68 43.66 11.93
N PRO A 45 -18.11 44.32 13.03
CA PRO A 45 -18.51 43.62 14.25
C PRO A 45 -19.63 42.61 14.01
N LEU A 46 -20.69 43.00 13.27
CA LEU A 46 -21.81 42.10 12.96
C LEU A 46 -21.41 40.95 12.04
N THR A 47 -20.51 41.19 11.07
CA THR A 47 -19.94 40.13 10.23
C THR A 47 -19.21 39.12 11.10
N LYS A 48 -18.30 39.57 11.98
CA LYS A 48 -17.54 38.70 12.89
C LYS A 48 -18.41 37.93 13.88
N GLU A 49 -19.48 38.54 14.38
CA GLU A 49 -20.39 37.94 15.34
C GLU A 49 -21.25 36.86 14.68
N GLY A 50 -21.79 37.15 13.51
CA GLY A 50 -22.66 36.23 12.80
C GLY A 50 -21.94 35.16 12.00
N PHE A 51 -20.62 35.22 11.85
CA PHE A 51 -19.81 34.18 11.20
C PHE A 51 -19.63 32.98 12.12
N THR A 52 -20.49 31.97 11.95
CA THR A 52 -20.56 30.79 12.84
C THR A 52 -20.02 29.51 12.22
N ASP A 53 -19.36 29.61 11.06
CA ASP A 53 -18.74 28.46 10.40
C ASP A 53 -17.63 27.88 11.29
N LYS A 54 -17.36 26.59 11.13
CA LYS A 54 -16.37 25.86 11.92
C LYS A 54 -15.59 24.88 11.07
N GLY A 55 -14.36 24.58 11.50
CA GLY A 55 -13.63 23.43 11.02
C GLY A 55 -14.37 22.12 11.30
N ILE A 56 -13.95 21.04 10.64
CA ILE A 56 -14.60 19.71 10.80
C ILE A 56 -14.21 19.01 12.11
N GLN A 57 -13.20 19.52 12.81
CA GLN A 57 -12.62 18.96 14.02
C GLN A 57 -11.80 20.03 14.76
N ASP A 58 -11.33 19.69 15.95
CA ASP A 58 -10.40 20.52 16.70
C ASP A 58 -8.97 20.42 16.11
N TYR A 59 -8.25 21.53 16.13
CA TYR A 59 -6.91 21.65 15.56
C TYR A 59 -5.90 22.06 16.61
N ALA A 60 -4.76 21.36 16.65
CA ALA A 60 -3.64 21.74 17.50
C ALA A 60 -2.97 23.02 16.99
N ALA A 61 -2.91 23.19 15.67
CA ALA A 61 -2.39 24.40 15.06
C ALA A 61 -3.12 24.78 13.77
N SER A 62 -3.24 26.08 13.52
CA SER A 62 -3.65 26.64 12.23
C SER A 62 -2.60 27.59 11.68
N PHE A 63 -2.39 27.56 10.36
CA PHE A 63 -1.42 28.39 9.64
C PHE A 63 -2.15 29.28 8.64
N HIS A 64 -1.91 30.59 8.68
CA HIS A 64 -2.65 31.57 7.88
C HIS A 64 -1.69 32.48 7.13
N THR A 65 -1.77 32.53 5.79
CA THR A 65 -1.04 33.55 5.04
C THR A 65 -1.70 34.91 5.18
N VAL A 66 -0.90 35.94 5.52
CA VAL A 66 -1.38 37.29 5.81
C VAL A 66 -1.08 38.22 4.64
N GLY A 67 -2.16 38.67 4.00
CA GLY A 67 -2.14 39.69 2.94
C GLY A 67 -2.41 41.10 3.45
N THR A 68 -2.89 41.96 2.57
CA THR A 68 -3.24 43.35 2.89
C THR A 68 -4.55 43.50 3.65
N THR A 69 -5.43 42.50 3.54
CA THR A 69 -6.79 42.49 4.10
C THR A 69 -6.86 41.48 5.26
N PRO A 70 -6.90 41.93 6.53
CA PRO A 70 -6.87 41.03 7.68
C PRO A 70 -8.21 40.33 7.97
N GLU A 71 -9.33 40.87 7.50
CA GLU A 71 -10.68 40.41 7.85
C GLU A 71 -10.91 38.91 7.57
N PRO A 72 -10.58 38.37 6.38
CA PRO A 72 -10.79 36.94 6.12
C PRO A 72 -9.96 36.03 7.04
N VAL A 73 -8.72 36.44 7.37
CA VAL A 73 -7.86 35.70 8.30
C VAL A 73 -8.44 35.70 9.71
N ILE A 74 -9.08 36.79 10.14
CA ILE A 74 -9.76 36.85 11.44
C ILE A 74 -10.96 35.89 11.45
N LEU A 75 -11.74 35.85 10.38
CA LEU A 75 -12.89 34.95 10.26
C LEU A 75 -12.46 33.48 10.29
N SER A 76 -11.46 33.10 9.49
CA SER A 76 -10.95 31.73 9.44
C SER A 76 -10.29 31.31 10.75
N ALA A 77 -9.45 32.15 11.36
CA ALA A 77 -8.81 31.85 12.64
C ALA A 77 -9.86 31.59 13.72
N LYS A 78 -10.92 32.41 13.81
CA LYS A 78 -12.04 32.19 14.73
C LYS A 78 -12.79 30.89 14.47
N ALA A 79 -13.07 30.57 13.20
CA ALA A 79 -13.82 29.38 12.83
C ALA A 79 -13.04 28.08 13.04
N LEU A 80 -11.73 28.10 12.77
CA LEU A 80 -10.84 26.96 12.99
C LEU A 80 -10.48 26.78 14.47
N ASN A 81 -10.44 27.88 15.23
CA ASN A 81 -10.27 27.91 16.69
C ASN A 81 -9.11 27.03 17.20
N ALA A 82 -8.00 26.96 16.48
CA ALA A 82 -6.88 26.11 16.85
C ALA A 82 -6.21 26.51 18.17
N GLU A 83 -5.55 25.57 18.85
CA GLU A 83 -4.81 25.84 20.09
C GLU A 83 -3.65 26.81 19.87
N LYS A 84 -2.96 26.70 18.73
CA LYS A 84 -1.93 27.62 18.24
C LYS A 84 -2.29 28.18 16.87
N VAL A 85 -2.04 29.46 16.66
CA VAL A 85 -2.31 30.15 15.40
C VAL A 85 -1.04 30.81 14.90
N TYR A 86 -0.61 30.44 13.71
CA TYR A 86 0.60 30.94 13.06
C TYR A 86 0.21 31.87 11.91
N LEU A 87 0.59 33.14 12.02
CA LEU A 87 0.40 34.17 11.00
C LEU A 87 1.65 34.27 10.14
N LEU A 88 1.58 33.77 8.90
CA LEU A 88 2.67 33.79 7.92
C LEU A 88 2.62 35.13 7.17
N HIS A 89 3.56 36.03 7.46
CA HIS A 89 3.52 37.40 6.94
C HIS A 89 4.83 37.81 6.28
N THR A 90 4.74 38.82 5.42
CA THR A 90 5.90 39.50 4.85
C THR A 90 6.27 40.69 5.73
N ALA A 91 7.42 41.32 5.47
CA ALA A 91 7.76 42.59 6.12
C ALA A 91 6.67 43.66 5.90
N ASP A 92 6.07 43.70 4.70
CA ASP A 92 5.02 44.66 4.34
C ASP A 92 3.69 44.43 5.09
N THR A 93 3.44 43.20 5.56
CA THR A 93 2.17 42.79 6.17
C THR A 93 2.23 42.58 7.69
N GLU A 94 3.33 42.95 8.33
CA GLU A 94 3.49 42.84 9.80
C GLU A 94 2.43 43.67 10.56
N ARG A 95 2.06 44.85 10.04
CA ARG A 95 1.03 45.68 10.66
C ARG A 95 -0.33 44.97 10.71
N GLN A 96 -0.63 44.16 9.71
CA GLN A 96 -1.88 43.41 9.59
C GLN A 96 -1.92 42.29 10.64
N CYS A 97 -0.79 41.67 10.99
CA CYS A 97 -0.71 40.75 12.12
C CYS A 97 -1.15 41.42 13.43
N LYS A 98 -0.68 42.64 13.70
CA LYS A 98 -1.08 43.40 14.91
C LYS A 98 -2.58 43.71 14.92
N THR A 99 -3.16 44.02 13.75
CA THR A 99 -4.62 44.18 13.61
C THR A 99 -5.35 42.88 13.93
N ILE A 100 -4.90 41.75 13.37
CA ILE A 100 -5.49 40.43 13.61
C ILE A 100 -5.43 40.07 15.11
N GLU A 101 -4.28 40.26 15.74
CA GLU A 101 -4.09 40.03 17.19
C GLU A 101 -5.07 40.87 18.03
N THR A 102 -5.18 42.16 17.72
CA THR A 102 -6.07 43.09 18.42
C THR A 102 -7.54 42.68 18.27
N GLU A 103 -7.94 42.32 17.06
CA GLU A 103 -9.32 41.95 16.72
C GLU A 103 -9.74 40.60 17.32
N LEU A 104 -8.80 39.67 17.48
CA LEU A 104 -9.03 38.37 18.11
C LEU A 104 -8.98 38.44 19.64
N GLY A 105 -8.16 39.33 20.20
CA GLY A 105 -8.00 39.48 21.65
C GLY A 105 -7.41 38.24 22.34
N TRP A 106 -6.71 37.38 21.59
CA TRP A 106 -6.10 36.16 22.12
C TRP A 106 -4.70 36.42 22.68
N SER A 107 -4.22 35.52 23.55
CA SER A 107 -2.90 35.66 24.15
C SER A 107 -1.77 35.55 23.13
N VAL A 108 -0.65 36.20 23.42
CA VAL A 108 0.61 36.10 22.66
C VAL A 108 1.19 34.68 22.64
N ASP A 109 0.73 33.80 23.52
CA ASP A 109 1.09 32.39 23.50
C ASP A 109 0.29 31.59 22.49
N ARG A 110 -0.93 32.05 22.17
CA ARG A 110 -1.82 31.43 21.18
C ARG A 110 -1.48 31.90 19.77
N ILE A 111 -1.29 33.20 19.56
CA ILE A 111 -0.94 33.76 18.24
C ILE A 111 0.57 33.93 18.13
N LYS A 112 1.17 33.37 17.09
CA LYS A 112 2.59 33.49 16.75
C LYS A 112 2.71 34.03 15.32
N THR A 113 3.72 34.84 15.06
CA THR A 113 4.04 35.34 13.72
C THR A 113 5.24 34.61 13.14
N VAL A 114 5.23 34.41 11.83
CA VAL A 114 6.33 33.79 11.08
C VAL A 114 6.61 34.65 9.86
N LEU A 115 7.83 35.16 9.77
CA LEU A 115 8.27 35.95 8.62
C LEU A 115 8.54 35.02 7.44
N VAL A 116 7.94 35.32 6.29
CA VAL A 116 8.07 34.55 5.06
C VAL A 116 8.30 35.46 3.85
N SER A 117 8.92 34.90 2.82
CA SER A 117 9.12 35.58 1.54
C SER A 117 7.80 35.87 0.83
N ARG A 118 7.74 37.05 0.21
CA ARG A 118 6.61 37.50 -0.60
C ARG A 118 6.45 36.70 -1.90
N SER A 119 7.54 36.15 -2.44
CA SER A 119 7.58 35.59 -3.80
C SER A 119 8.28 34.25 -3.91
N ASP A 120 8.82 33.70 -2.82
CA ASP A 120 9.47 32.39 -2.79
C ASP A 120 8.62 31.37 -2.02
N PRO A 121 7.89 30.47 -2.71
CA PRO A 121 7.15 29.39 -2.07
C PRO A 121 8.04 28.42 -1.28
N GLU A 122 9.31 28.25 -1.63
CA GLU A 122 10.19 27.34 -0.88
C GLU A 122 10.46 27.84 0.53
N ASP A 123 10.49 29.15 0.72
CA ASP A 123 10.58 29.75 2.04
C ASP A 123 9.37 29.41 2.90
N ILE A 124 8.16 29.44 2.33
CA ILE A 124 6.94 28.95 3.02
C ILE A 124 7.14 27.50 3.46
N TYR A 125 7.63 26.63 2.57
CA TYR A 125 7.84 25.22 2.91
C TYR A 125 8.79 25.08 4.10
N ARG A 126 9.94 25.75 4.07
CA ARG A 126 10.95 25.67 5.14
C ARG A 126 10.42 26.20 6.47
N GLN A 127 9.83 27.40 6.46
CA GLN A 127 9.36 28.05 7.69
C GLN A 127 8.20 27.28 8.33
N VAL A 128 7.24 26.82 7.52
CA VAL A 128 6.11 26.04 8.03
C VAL A 128 6.57 24.66 8.48
N ARG A 129 7.49 24.00 7.75
CA ARG A 129 8.06 22.70 8.15
C ARG A 129 8.70 22.77 9.53
N GLN A 130 9.52 23.79 9.79
CA GLN A 130 10.18 23.95 11.08
C GLN A 130 9.19 23.99 12.25
N VAL A 131 8.03 24.62 12.06
CA VAL A 131 6.97 24.65 13.06
C VAL A 131 6.26 23.30 13.17
N VAL A 132 5.90 22.68 12.04
CA VAL A 132 5.19 21.40 11.99
C VAL A 132 6.01 20.25 12.60
N ASP A 133 7.33 20.26 12.44
CA ASP A 133 8.23 19.28 13.06
C ASP A 133 8.28 19.39 14.58
N GLY A 134 7.99 20.57 15.13
CA GLY A 134 7.84 20.77 16.58
C GLY A 134 6.51 20.28 17.15
N LEU A 135 5.55 19.90 16.31
CA LEU A 135 4.23 19.40 16.72
C LEU A 135 4.17 17.87 16.72
N SER A 136 3.28 17.31 17.54
CA SER A 136 3.05 15.86 17.57
C SER A 136 2.73 15.32 16.16
N PRO A 137 3.27 14.16 15.74
CA PRO A 137 2.96 13.56 14.44
C PRO A 137 1.46 13.33 14.20
N GLY A 138 0.70 13.04 15.25
CA GLY A 138 -0.76 12.85 15.18
C GLY A 138 -1.59 14.12 15.33
N ALA A 139 -0.97 15.30 15.44
CA ALA A 139 -1.69 16.55 15.60
C ALA A 139 -2.49 16.90 14.34
N ALA A 140 -3.76 17.26 14.52
CA ALA A 140 -4.59 17.82 13.47
C ALA A 140 -4.15 19.26 13.16
N LEU A 141 -3.89 19.54 11.88
CA LEU A 141 -3.42 20.84 11.41
C LEU A 141 -4.40 21.45 10.39
N ALA A 142 -4.64 22.75 10.49
CA ALA A 142 -5.41 23.51 9.53
C ALA A 142 -4.53 24.53 8.79
N PHE A 143 -4.77 24.71 7.50
CA PHE A 143 -4.02 25.62 6.65
C PHE A 143 -4.98 26.53 5.91
N ASP A 144 -4.75 27.83 6.01
CA ASP A 144 -5.59 28.86 5.43
C ASP A 144 -4.77 29.77 4.50
N PRO A 145 -4.79 29.52 3.19
CA PRO A 145 -4.13 30.34 2.21
C PRO A 145 -5.06 31.45 1.67
N THR A 146 -6.01 31.99 2.46
CA THR A 146 -6.94 33.03 1.98
C THR A 146 -6.24 34.36 1.65
N GLY A 147 -5.22 34.73 2.42
CA GLY A 147 -4.50 36.00 2.28
C GLY A 147 -3.12 35.84 1.63
N GLY A 148 -2.49 36.96 1.26
CA GLY A 148 -1.10 36.98 0.79
C GLY A 148 -0.98 36.98 -0.74
N THR A 149 0.25 36.82 -1.23
CA THR A 149 0.51 36.75 -2.68
C THR A 149 0.15 35.37 -3.23
N LYS A 150 -0.02 35.26 -4.55
CA LYS A 150 -0.24 33.97 -5.23
C LYS A 150 0.84 32.93 -4.88
N ALA A 151 2.09 33.35 -4.70
CA ALA A 151 3.19 32.48 -4.32
C ALA A 151 3.01 31.93 -2.89
N MET A 152 2.64 32.78 -1.93
CA MET A 152 2.36 32.36 -0.55
C MET A 152 1.15 31.41 -0.48
N VAL A 153 0.07 31.78 -1.16
CA VAL A 153 -1.18 31.01 -1.22
C VAL A 153 -0.94 29.61 -1.79
N ALA A 154 -0.31 29.55 -2.98
CA ALA A 154 0.02 28.28 -3.62
C ALA A 154 1.01 27.46 -2.78
N GLY A 155 2.04 28.11 -2.22
CA GLY A 155 3.02 27.46 -1.36
C GLY A 155 2.39 26.79 -0.14
N LEU A 156 1.56 27.52 0.62
CA LEU A 156 0.95 26.96 1.83
C LEU A 156 0.00 25.81 1.49
N ALA A 157 -0.82 25.95 0.44
CA ALA A 157 -1.74 24.89 0.01
C ALA A 157 -1.00 23.61 -0.43
N MET A 158 0.04 23.74 -1.26
CA MET A 158 0.84 22.61 -1.71
C MET A 158 1.56 21.92 -0.55
N PHE A 159 2.14 22.70 0.36
CA PHE A 159 2.78 22.16 1.55
C PHE A 159 1.78 21.36 2.40
N ALA A 160 0.61 21.92 2.68
CA ALA A 160 -0.45 21.25 3.42
C ALA A 160 -0.85 19.91 2.77
N PHE A 161 -1.07 19.88 1.46
CA PHE A 161 -1.41 18.63 0.77
C PHE A 161 -0.28 17.60 0.74
N SER A 162 0.98 18.04 0.79
CA SER A 162 2.13 17.12 0.90
C SER A 162 2.19 16.42 2.25
N LEU A 163 1.73 17.05 3.33
CA LEU A 163 1.69 16.44 4.67
C LEU A 163 0.78 15.22 4.74
N ALA A 164 -0.27 15.16 3.91
CA ALA A 164 -1.11 13.97 3.80
C ALA A 164 -0.30 12.74 3.32
N GLU A 165 0.77 12.93 2.53
CA GLU A 165 1.67 11.84 2.12
C GLU A 165 2.50 11.28 3.28
N GLU A 166 2.78 12.11 4.28
CA GLU A 166 3.46 11.72 5.52
C GLU A 166 2.52 11.06 6.54
N GLY A 167 1.23 10.89 6.19
CA GLY A 167 0.21 10.35 7.09
C GLY A 167 -0.24 11.34 8.17
N ARG A 168 0.01 12.65 7.99
CA ARG A 168 -0.49 13.68 8.91
C ARG A 168 -1.91 14.10 8.56
N THR A 169 -2.69 14.45 9.57
CA THR A 169 -4.03 15.01 9.41
C THR A 169 -3.95 16.50 9.12
N SER A 170 -4.02 16.86 7.84
CA SER A 170 -3.90 18.24 7.35
C SER A 170 -5.11 18.65 6.51
N HIS A 171 -5.78 19.74 6.87
CA HIS A 171 -6.92 20.27 6.11
C HIS A 171 -6.66 21.68 5.62
N VAL A 172 -6.99 21.93 4.35
CA VAL A 172 -6.89 23.26 3.74
C VAL A 172 -8.26 23.91 3.72
N TYR A 173 -8.33 25.15 4.19
CA TYR A 173 -9.54 25.97 4.19
C TYR A 173 -9.27 27.30 3.52
N TYR A 174 -10.30 27.97 3.04
CA TYR A 174 -10.22 29.38 2.70
C TYR A 174 -11.57 30.06 2.98
N VAL A 175 -11.56 31.37 3.20
CA VAL A 175 -12.80 32.15 3.31
C VAL A 175 -13.23 32.59 1.92
N ASP A 176 -14.34 32.01 1.47
CA ASP A 176 -15.00 32.37 0.22
C ASP A 176 -16.17 33.32 0.50
N ASN A 177 -16.83 33.80 -0.55
CA ASN A 177 -18.02 34.64 -0.46
C ASN A 177 -19.05 34.25 -1.52
N GLU A 178 -20.35 34.34 -1.17
CA GLU A 178 -21.44 34.08 -2.12
C GLU A 178 -21.67 35.26 -3.08
N GLU A 179 -21.39 36.49 -2.61
CA GLU A 179 -21.65 37.71 -3.38
C GLU A 179 -20.43 38.64 -3.33
N TYR A 180 -20.05 39.16 -4.50
CA TYR A 180 -18.94 40.08 -4.67
C TYR A 180 -19.45 41.42 -5.22
N ASP A 181 -19.05 42.53 -4.60
CA ASP A 181 -19.37 43.86 -5.09
C ASP A 181 -18.27 44.35 -6.03
N ASP A 182 -18.51 44.30 -7.35
CA ASP A 182 -17.55 44.72 -8.38
C ASP A 182 -17.18 46.21 -8.31
N GLN A 183 -18.11 47.06 -7.86
CA GLN A 183 -17.86 48.51 -7.77
C GLN A 183 -16.93 48.81 -6.60
N LEU A 184 -17.16 48.15 -5.47
CA LEU A 184 -16.33 48.31 -4.26
C LEU A 184 -15.10 47.38 -4.25
N ARG A 185 -15.02 46.46 -5.22
CA ARG A 185 -13.98 45.43 -5.36
C ARG A 185 -13.75 44.65 -4.07
N ARG A 186 -14.83 44.27 -3.39
CA ARG A 186 -14.78 43.53 -2.13
C ARG A 186 -16.01 42.64 -1.94
N PRO A 187 -15.90 41.55 -1.13
CA PRO A 187 -17.04 40.72 -0.78
C PRO A 187 -18.17 41.53 -0.11
N VAL A 188 -19.42 41.17 -0.42
CA VAL A 188 -20.58 41.72 0.29
C VAL A 188 -20.60 41.19 1.71
N ALA A 189 -20.67 42.09 2.70
CA ALA A 189 -20.62 41.69 4.10
C ALA A 189 -21.76 40.72 4.47
N GLY A 190 -21.41 39.67 5.21
CA GLY A 190 -22.35 38.63 5.65
C GLY A 190 -22.54 37.49 4.65
N THR A 191 -21.84 37.52 3.52
CA THR A 191 -21.85 36.45 2.51
C THR A 191 -20.61 35.56 2.58
N GLU A 192 -19.68 35.86 3.49
CA GLU A 192 -18.48 35.07 3.70
C GLU A 192 -18.81 33.70 4.31
N PHE A 193 -18.09 32.67 3.88
CA PHE A 193 -18.17 31.32 4.45
C PHE A 193 -16.83 30.61 4.42
N LEU A 194 -16.61 29.69 5.36
CA LEU A 194 -15.40 28.86 5.41
C LEU A 194 -15.57 27.67 4.47
N LYS A 195 -14.75 27.60 3.42
CA LYS A 195 -14.74 26.48 2.47
C LYS A 195 -13.53 25.59 2.71
N ARG A 196 -13.75 24.28 2.79
CA ARG A 196 -12.66 23.29 2.73
C ARG A 196 -12.24 23.09 1.28
N LEU A 197 -10.94 23.17 1.02
CA LEU A 197 -10.33 22.78 -0.24
C LEU A 197 -9.86 21.33 -0.11
N GLU A 198 -10.45 20.45 -0.91
CA GLU A 198 -10.09 19.03 -0.89
C GLU A 198 -8.77 18.77 -1.61
N ASN A 199 -8.00 17.81 -1.11
CA ASN A 199 -6.80 17.34 -1.78
C ASN A 199 -7.22 16.66 -3.10
N PRO A 200 -6.67 17.04 -4.27
CA PRO A 200 -7.02 16.38 -5.53
C PRO A 200 -6.79 14.86 -5.50
N ARG A 201 -5.82 14.38 -4.72
CA ARG A 201 -5.59 12.93 -4.52
C ARG A 201 -6.64 12.26 -3.64
N GLU A 202 -7.39 13.04 -2.88
CA GLU A 202 -8.55 12.58 -2.11
C GLU A 202 -9.87 12.63 -2.90
N VAL A 203 -9.92 13.39 -3.99
CA VAL A 203 -11.15 13.51 -4.79
C VAL A 203 -11.07 12.70 -6.08
N ILE A 204 -9.90 12.61 -6.71
CA ILE A 204 -9.70 11.98 -8.02
C ILE A 204 -9.29 10.51 -7.82
N PRO A 205 -10.13 9.52 -8.18
CA PRO A 205 -9.82 8.09 -8.01
C PRO A 205 -8.64 7.62 -8.86
N ASP A 206 -8.34 8.27 -9.99
CA ASP A 206 -7.25 7.91 -10.91
C ASP A 206 -5.89 7.73 -10.21
N TRP A 207 -5.61 8.57 -9.22
CA TRP A 207 -4.39 8.46 -8.42
C TRP A 207 -4.34 7.16 -7.62
N LEU A 208 -5.47 6.72 -7.08
CA LEU A 208 -5.57 5.45 -6.36
C LEU A 208 -5.37 4.27 -7.29
N TYR A 209 -5.94 4.30 -8.50
CA TYR A 209 -5.68 3.26 -9.51
C TYR A 209 -4.21 3.21 -9.91
N TYR A 210 -3.57 4.37 -10.09
CA TYR A 210 -2.13 4.42 -10.38
C TYR A 210 -1.31 3.74 -9.28
N ARG A 211 -1.53 4.11 -8.01
CA ARG A 211 -0.84 3.48 -6.87
C ARG A 211 -1.17 2.00 -6.71
N ALA A 212 -2.41 1.62 -7.01
CA ALA A 212 -2.83 0.23 -6.95
C ALA A 212 -2.12 -0.62 -8.00
N ARG A 213 -2.00 -0.12 -9.25
CA ARG A 213 -1.27 -0.77 -10.34
C ARG A 213 0.23 -0.85 -10.07
N GLU A 214 0.81 0.23 -9.52
CA GLU A 214 2.21 0.23 -9.10
C GLU A 214 2.46 -0.85 -8.05
N ALA A 215 1.65 -0.87 -6.98
CA ALA A 215 1.72 -1.90 -5.94
C ALA A 215 1.54 -3.31 -6.52
N TYR A 216 0.58 -3.51 -7.43
CA TYR A 216 0.35 -4.78 -8.10
C TYR A 216 1.55 -5.23 -8.95
N SER A 217 2.20 -4.31 -9.67
CA SER A 217 3.39 -4.63 -10.48
C SER A 217 4.61 -5.02 -9.60
N GLN A 218 4.71 -4.43 -8.42
CA GLN A 218 5.65 -4.81 -7.36
C GLN A 218 5.16 -6.05 -6.58
N GLY A 219 3.94 -6.51 -6.89
CA GLY A 219 3.08 -7.53 -6.26
C GLY A 219 2.86 -7.38 -4.77
N ASP A 220 2.94 -6.16 -4.26
CA ASP A 220 2.31 -5.80 -3.00
C ASP A 220 0.78 -5.84 -3.19
N PHE A 221 0.25 -7.06 -3.27
CA PHE A 221 -1.14 -7.34 -3.58
C PHE A 221 -2.08 -6.87 -2.47
N SER A 222 -1.60 -6.84 -1.23
CA SER A 222 -2.36 -6.31 -0.09
C SER A 222 -2.62 -4.82 -0.27
N ARG A 223 -1.58 -4.04 -0.58
CA ARG A 223 -1.72 -2.60 -0.86
C ARG A 223 -2.48 -2.33 -2.16
N ALA A 224 -2.26 -3.14 -3.19
CA ALA A 224 -3.02 -3.05 -4.44
C ALA A 224 -4.52 -3.21 -4.17
N LYS A 225 -4.92 -4.27 -3.45
CA LYS A 225 -6.30 -4.52 -3.02
C LYS A 225 -6.91 -3.33 -2.27
N GLN A 226 -6.20 -2.80 -1.27
CA GLN A 226 -6.67 -1.65 -0.49
C GLN A 226 -6.93 -0.43 -1.37
N ASN A 227 -5.97 -0.07 -2.23
CA ASN A 227 -6.11 1.10 -3.10
C ASN A 227 -7.21 0.91 -4.15
N PHE A 228 -7.36 -0.27 -4.74
CA PHE A 228 -8.44 -0.56 -5.69
C PHE A 228 -9.82 -0.51 -5.04
N ASN A 229 -9.97 -1.04 -3.83
CA ASN A 229 -11.22 -0.95 -3.07
C ASN A 229 -11.55 0.50 -2.75
N HIS A 230 -10.58 1.28 -2.26
CA HIS A 230 -10.79 2.70 -1.94
C HIS A 230 -11.17 3.51 -3.18
N ALA A 231 -10.60 3.20 -4.34
CA ALA A 231 -10.97 3.82 -5.61
C ALA A 231 -12.42 3.48 -6.01
N ALA A 232 -12.81 2.20 -5.90
CA ALA A 232 -14.16 1.75 -6.21
C ALA A 232 -15.22 2.36 -5.27
N GLU A 233 -14.92 2.45 -3.97
CA GLU A 233 -15.80 3.08 -2.97
C GLU A 233 -16.08 4.54 -3.31
N ARG A 234 -15.06 5.31 -3.73
CA ARG A 234 -15.22 6.71 -4.15
C ARG A 234 -16.06 6.89 -5.40
N GLU A 235 -16.06 5.90 -6.28
CA GLU A 235 -16.90 5.89 -7.48
C GLU A 235 -18.30 5.32 -7.22
N GLY A 236 -18.60 4.91 -5.98
CA GLY A 236 -19.86 4.25 -5.63
C GLY A 236 -20.01 2.87 -6.28
N ARG A 237 -18.90 2.22 -6.68
CA ARG A 237 -18.92 0.88 -7.26
C ARG A 237 -18.88 -0.17 -6.15
N ALA A 238 -19.78 -1.15 -6.25
CA ALA A 238 -19.84 -2.26 -5.29
C ALA A 238 -18.62 -3.20 -5.35
N HIS A 239 -17.95 -3.28 -6.50
CA HIS A 239 -16.81 -4.18 -6.71
C HIS A 239 -15.71 -3.54 -7.56
N SER A 240 -14.44 -3.79 -7.21
CA SER A 240 -13.30 -3.70 -8.11
C SER A 240 -12.81 -5.11 -8.46
N LEU A 241 -12.78 -5.41 -9.76
CA LEU A 241 -12.28 -6.69 -10.25
C LEU A 241 -10.79 -6.86 -9.96
N GLU A 242 -10.03 -5.77 -10.07
CA GLU A 242 -8.60 -5.69 -9.76
C GLU A 242 -8.32 -5.91 -8.28
N ALA A 243 -9.20 -5.43 -7.39
CA ALA A 243 -9.11 -5.71 -5.96
C ALA A 243 -9.33 -7.20 -5.67
N VAL A 244 -10.35 -7.82 -6.26
CA VAL A 244 -10.63 -9.28 -6.11
C VAL A 244 -9.45 -10.10 -6.63
N LEU A 245 -8.89 -9.74 -7.79
CA LEU A 245 -7.71 -10.37 -8.35
C LEU A 245 -6.48 -10.22 -7.44
N SER A 246 -6.27 -9.01 -6.89
CA SER A 246 -5.19 -8.74 -5.94
C SER A 246 -5.35 -9.60 -4.69
N GLU A 247 -6.56 -9.73 -4.15
CA GLU A 247 -6.86 -10.56 -2.99
C GLU A 247 -6.57 -12.05 -3.24
N ALA A 248 -6.85 -12.55 -4.46
CA ALA A 248 -6.49 -13.91 -4.84
C ALA A 248 -4.97 -14.13 -4.78
N TYR A 249 -4.18 -13.22 -5.35
CA TYR A 249 -2.71 -13.34 -5.33
C TYR A 249 -2.08 -13.08 -3.97
N GLU A 250 -2.64 -12.19 -3.15
CA GLU A 250 -2.28 -12.04 -1.74
C GLU A 250 -2.48 -13.36 -0.98
N SER A 251 -3.60 -14.04 -1.22
CA SER A 251 -3.92 -15.32 -0.61
C SER A 251 -2.95 -16.42 -1.06
N ILE A 252 -2.57 -16.46 -2.35
CA ILE A 252 -1.54 -17.39 -2.84
C ILE A 252 -0.18 -17.09 -2.19
N ASP A 253 0.22 -15.81 -2.09
CA ASP A 253 1.50 -15.39 -1.52
C ASP A 253 1.63 -15.70 -0.01
N THR A 254 0.51 -15.96 0.66
CA THR A 254 0.44 -16.34 2.08
C THR A 254 0.06 -17.82 2.28
N ALA A 255 0.10 -18.63 1.23
CA ALA A 255 -0.29 -20.04 1.22
C ALA A 255 -1.74 -20.32 1.68
N GLN A 256 -2.63 -19.32 1.58
CA GLN A 256 -4.06 -19.43 1.83
C GLN A 256 -4.79 -19.87 0.55
N PHE A 257 -4.63 -21.13 0.17
CA PHE A 257 -5.11 -21.63 -1.13
C PHE A 257 -6.64 -21.68 -1.26
N VAL A 258 -7.38 -21.96 -0.17
CA VAL A 258 -8.84 -21.97 -0.19
C VAL A 258 -9.41 -20.56 -0.45
N PRO A 259 -9.03 -19.51 0.31
CA PRO A 259 -9.41 -18.13 -0.03
C PRO A 259 -9.00 -17.71 -1.44
N ALA A 260 -7.79 -18.05 -1.88
CA ALA A 260 -7.33 -17.76 -3.24
C ALA A 260 -8.27 -18.34 -4.30
N LYS A 261 -8.64 -19.62 -4.17
CA LYS A 261 -9.54 -20.30 -5.10
C LYS A 261 -10.90 -19.61 -5.13
N THR A 262 -11.48 -19.35 -3.95
CA THR A 262 -12.77 -18.66 -3.83
C THR A 262 -12.75 -17.30 -4.52
N LYS A 263 -11.65 -16.55 -4.41
CA LYS A 263 -11.52 -15.23 -5.06
C LYS A 263 -11.37 -15.31 -6.57
N LEU A 264 -10.63 -16.29 -7.09
CA LEU A 264 -10.60 -16.52 -8.55
C LEU A 264 -11.97 -16.96 -9.07
N GLU A 265 -12.69 -17.80 -8.34
CA GLU A 265 -14.05 -18.22 -8.69
C GLU A 265 -15.03 -17.04 -8.66
N GLU A 266 -14.96 -16.20 -7.63
CA GLU A 266 -15.72 -14.94 -7.54
C GLU A 266 -15.45 -14.06 -8.76
N LEU A 267 -14.18 -13.83 -9.09
CA LEU A 267 -13.77 -13.00 -10.23
C LEU A 267 -14.26 -13.54 -11.57
N LEU A 268 -14.11 -14.85 -11.81
CA LEU A 268 -14.61 -15.52 -13.02
C LEU A 268 -16.13 -15.35 -13.15
N ASN A 269 -16.88 -15.50 -12.04
CA ASN A 269 -18.31 -15.27 -12.01
C ASN A 269 -18.69 -13.81 -12.27
N LEU A 270 -17.93 -12.84 -11.74
CA LEU A 270 -18.14 -11.42 -11.99
C LEU A 270 -17.92 -11.09 -13.47
N LEU A 271 -16.86 -11.61 -14.10
CA LEU A 271 -16.54 -11.36 -15.51
C LEU A 271 -17.61 -11.85 -16.49
N GLN A 272 -18.45 -12.81 -16.09
CA GLN A 272 -19.60 -13.24 -16.89
C GLN A 272 -20.78 -12.27 -16.84
N ARG A 273 -20.83 -11.35 -15.87
CA ARG A 273 -21.94 -10.40 -15.69
C ARG A 273 -21.81 -9.21 -16.65
N HIS A 274 -22.96 -8.72 -17.11
CA HIS A 274 -23.07 -7.63 -18.10
C HIS A 274 -22.22 -6.37 -17.84
N PRO A 275 -22.07 -5.84 -16.60
CA PRO A 275 -21.22 -4.67 -16.37
C PRO A 275 -19.72 -4.94 -16.50
N TYR A 276 -19.27 -6.19 -16.41
CA TYR A 276 -17.85 -6.57 -16.34
C TYR A 276 -17.36 -7.35 -17.55
N LYS A 277 -18.26 -7.76 -18.45
CA LYS A 277 -17.95 -8.55 -19.64
C LYS A 277 -16.96 -7.87 -20.60
N GLN A 278 -16.91 -6.54 -20.59
CA GLN A 278 -15.98 -5.73 -21.41
C GLN A 278 -14.67 -5.38 -20.66
N SER A 279 -14.47 -5.91 -19.45
CA SER A 279 -13.24 -5.69 -18.71
C SER A 279 -12.04 -6.23 -19.49
N PRO A 280 -10.89 -5.52 -19.51
CA PRO A 280 -9.65 -6.04 -20.06
C PRO A 280 -9.22 -7.37 -19.42
N LEU A 281 -9.67 -7.68 -18.19
CA LEU A 281 -9.38 -8.95 -17.53
C LEU A 281 -10.11 -10.14 -18.17
N ALA A 282 -11.20 -9.91 -18.90
CA ALA A 282 -11.97 -10.98 -19.54
C ALA A 282 -11.13 -11.80 -20.55
N LYS A 283 -10.09 -11.20 -21.15
CA LYS A 283 -9.16 -11.91 -22.06
C LYS A 283 -8.28 -12.95 -21.37
N TYR A 284 -8.23 -12.94 -20.03
CA TYR A 284 -7.44 -13.86 -19.22
C TYR A 284 -8.29 -14.90 -18.48
N THR A 285 -9.57 -15.06 -18.86
CA THR A 285 -10.49 -16.01 -18.22
C THR A 285 -9.93 -17.43 -18.21
N ASP A 286 -9.33 -17.89 -19.31
CA ASP A 286 -8.75 -19.24 -19.40
C ASP A 286 -7.54 -19.40 -18.45
N ALA A 287 -6.67 -18.40 -18.39
CA ALA A 287 -5.52 -18.40 -17.50
C ALA A 287 -5.93 -18.38 -16.01
N MET A 288 -6.94 -17.58 -15.66
CA MET A 288 -7.53 -17.57 -14.32
C MET A 288 -8.23 -18.90 -13.99
N GLY A 289 -8.90 -19.51 -14.97
CA GLY A 289 -9.49 -20.85 -14.85
C GLY A 289 -8.45 -21.91 -14.54
N ALA A 290 -7.35 -21.94 -15.30
CA ALA A 290 -6.24 -22.86 -15.06
C ALA A 290 -5.60 -22.66 -13.66
N GLN A 291 -5.38 -21.41 -13.24
CA GLN A 291 -4.88 -21.13 -11.88
C GLN A 291 -5.86 -21.57 -10.79
N LYS A 292 -7.17 -21.42 -11.00
CA LYS A 292 -8.21 -21.92 -10.08
C LYS A 292 -8.17 -23.45 -9.96
N GLU A 293 -8.07 -24.16 -11.08
CA GLU A 293 -7.93 -25.63 -11.09
C GLU A 293 -6.63 -26.08 -10.42
N GLY A 294 -5.54 -25.33 -10.62
CA GLY A 294 -4.29 -25.54 -9.90
C GLY A 294 -4.42 -25.42 -8.39
N LEU A 295 -5.20 -24.43 -7.91
CA LEU A 295 -5.50 -24.29 -6.49
C LEU A 295 -6.33 -25.45 -5.95
N GLU A 296 -7.30 -25.95 -6.73
CA GLU A 296 -8.08 -27.15 -6.36
C GLU A 296 -7.18 -28.37 -6.19
N ALA A 297 -6.23 -28.57 -7.10
CA ALA A 297 -5.24 -29.64 -7.02
C ALA A 297 -4.36 -29.52 -5.76
N ILE A 298 -3.87 -28.31 -5.44
CA ILE A 298 -3.07 -28.07 -4.23
C ILE A 298 -3.88 -28.33 -2.96
N ILE A 299 -5.13 -27.84 -2.90
CA ILE A 299 -6.02 -28.05 -1.76
C ILE A 299 -6.26 -29.55 -1.53
N GLN A 300 -6.54 -30.29 -2.60
CA GLN A 300 -6.75 -31.74 -2.52
C GLN A 300 -5.49 -32.46 -2.02
N LEU A 301 -4.33 -32.19 -2.64
CA LEU A 301 -3.06 -32.80 -2.27
C LEU A 301 -2.70 -32.53 -0.80
N THR A 302 -2.79 -31.27 -0.37
CA THR A 302 -2.47 -30.90 1.01
C THR A 302 -3.42 -31.54 2.02
N ALA A 303 -4.73 -31.55 1.76
CA ALA A 303 -5.71 -32.19 2.62
C ALA A 303 -5.46 -33.70 2.78
N THR A 304 -5.10 -34.39 1.70
CA THR A 304 -4.78 -35.83 1.74
C THR A 304 -3.48 -36.11 2.49
N LEU A 305 -2.49 -35.22 2.42
CA LEU A 305 -1.21 -35.39 3.12
C LEU A 305 -1.28 -35.04 4.61
N SER A 306 -2.16 -34.11 5.01
CA SER A 306 -2.34 -33.68 6.41
C SER A 306 -3.50 -34.37 7.14
N GLY A 307 -4.31 -35.16 6.43
CA GLY A 307 -5.51 -35.81 6.96
C GLY A 307 -5.22 -36.98 7.91
N LYS A 308 -6.27 -37.43 8.62
CA LYS A 308 -6.21 -38.62 9.51
C LYS A 308 -5.87 -39.90 8.74
N GLU A 309 -6.45 -40.06 7.56
CA GLU A 309 -6.16 -41.14 6.61
C GLU A 309 -5.13 -40.67 5.59
N ARG A 310 -3.94 -40.29 6.08
CA ARG A 310 -2.86 -39.80 5.23
C ARG A 310 -2.53 -40.81 4.13
N SER A 311 -2.51 -40.35 2.88
CA SER A 311 -2.14 -41.15 1.71
C SER A 311 -1.12 -40.41 0.84
N ILE A 312 -0.15 -41.16 0.31
CA ILE A 312 0.85 -40.62 -0.63
C ILE A 312 0.44 -40.78 -2.09
N ALA A 313 -0.70 -41.41 -2.39
CA ALA A 313 -1.10 -41.72 -3.77
C ALA A 313 -1.14 -40.46 -4.66
N LEU A 314 -1.65 -39.35 -4.14
CA LEU A 314 -1.72 -38.08 -4.87
C LEU A 314 -0.34 -37.42 -5.10
N LEU A 315 0.70 -37.82 -4.37
CA LEU A 315 2.06 -37.39 -4.68
C LEU A 315 2.55 -38.01 -5.99
N ALA A 316 1.99 -39.11 -6.48
CA ALA A 316 2.35 -39.66 -7.78
C ALA A 316 1.69 -38.92 -8.95
N GLU A 317 0.67 -38.08 -8.69
CA GLU A 317 -0.07 -37.35 -9.73
C GLU A 317 0.73 -36.13 -10.24
N PRO A 318 1.26 -36.16 -11.49
CA PRO A 318 2.19 -35.13 -11.97
C PRO A 318 1.60 -33.71 -11.95
N ILE A 319 0.32 -33.57 -12.32
CA ILE A 319 -0.33 -32.26 -12.40
C ILE A 319 -0.49 -31.60 -11.02
N MET A 320 -0.80 -32.37 -9.98
CA MET A 320 -0.97 -31.84 -8.62
C MET A 320 0.35 -31.35 -8.05
N VAL A 321 1.42 -32.12 -8.28
CA VAL A 321 2.77 -31.76 -7.85
C VAL A 321 3.27 -30.55 -8.63
N ALA A 322 3.09 -30.52 -9.95
CA ALA A 322 3.49 -29.38 -10.78
C ALA A 322 2.86 -28.06 -10.30
N TRP A 323 1.55 -28.06 -10.00
CA TRP A 323 0.88 -26.88 -9.46
C TRP A 323 1.41 -26.46 -8.09
N THR A 324 1.71 -27.43 -7.23
CA THR A 324 2.27 -27.15 -5.91
C THR A 324 3.69 -26.58 -6.00
N LEU A 325 4.53 -27.10 -6.90
CA LEU A 325 5.86 -26.55 -7.18
C LEU A 325 5.77 -25.13 -7.76
N ALA A 326 4.84 -24.90 -8.69
CA ALA A 326 4.59 -23.56 -9.24
C ALA A 326 4.16 -22.56 -8.15
N ALA A 327 3.33 -22.97 -7.18
CA ALA A 327 2.94 -22.11 -6.06
C ALA A 327 4.14 -21.80 -5.12
N LEU A 328 4.99 -22.79 -4.85
CA LEU A 328 6.20 -22.60 -4.05
C LEU A 328 7.18 -21.65 -4.73
N GLU A 329 7.39 -21.79 -6.04
CA GLU A 329 8.27 -20.89 -6.80
C GLU A 329 7.67 -19.49 -6.93
N PHE A 330 6.35 -19.37 -7.11
CA PHE A 330 5.66 -18.08 -7.06
C PHE A 330 5.95 -17.37 -5.74
N MET A 331 5.70 -18.02 -4.59
CA MET A 331 5.98 -17.44 -3.28
C MET A 331 7.48 -17.13 -3.10
N ALA A 332 8.38 -18.02 -3.53
CA ALA A 332 9.82 -17.82 -3.40
C ALA A 332 10.31 -16.60 -4.19
N GLY A 333 9.87 -16.46 -5.45
CA GLY A 333 10.18 -15.31 -6.29
C GLY A 333 9.71 -13.99 -5.69
N ARG A 334 8.52 -13.99 -5.06
CA ARG A 334 7.97 -12.83 -4.34
C ARG A 334 8.83 -12.47 -3.12
N ARG A 335 9.23 -13.45 -2.31
CA ARG A 335 10.12 -13.24 -1.16
C ARG A 335 11.47 -12.67 -1.57
N LEU A 336 12.05 -13.14 -2.68
CA LEU A 336 13.29 -12.57 -3.24
C LEU A 336 13.14 -11.11 -3.64
N LYS A 337 12.07 -10.76 -4.37
CA LYS A 337 11.80 -9.37 -4.76
C LYS A 337 11.65 -8.44 -3.54
N ALA A 338 11.14 -8.95 -2.43
CA ALA A 338 11.00 -8.22 -1.17
C ALA A 338 12.26 -8.25 -0.27
N GLY A 339 13.38 -8.80 -0.73
CA GLY A 339 14.61 -8.94 0.07
C GLY A 339 14.54 -10.02 1.18
N ARG A 340 13.46 -10.79 1.24
CA ARG A 340 13.25 -11.89 2.22
C ARG A 340 13.90 -13.18 1.74
N ILE A 341 15.22 -13.12 1.54
CA ILE A 341 16.02 -14.20 0.92
C ILE A 341 15.86 -15.53 1.65
N ALA A 342 15.84 -15.50 2.97
CA ALA A 342 15.81 -16.72 3.74
C ALA A 342 14.49 -17.50 3.64
N GLU A 343 13.35 -16.79 3.63
CA GLU A 343 12.05 -17.39 3.36
C GLU A 343 12.01 -18.01 1.96
N ALA A 344 12.56 -17.32 0.96
CA ALA A 344 12.63 -17.84 -0.41
C ALA A 344 13.44 -19.15 -0.50
N VAL A 345 14.57 -19.20 0.21
CA VAL A 345 15.42 -20.39 0.28
C VAL A 345 14.70 -21.57 0.92
N LEU A 346 13.94 -21.35 2.01
CA LEU A 346 13.12 -22.40 2.62
C LEU A 346 12.05 -22.94 1.67
N LEU A 347 11.35 -22.06 0.97
CA LEU A 347 10.33 -22.46 -0.02
C LEU A 347 10.94 -23.32 -1.14
N ARG A 348 12.13 -22.96 -1.62
CA ARG A 348 12.83 -23.75 -2.66
C ARG A 348 13.38 -25.08 -2.16
N TYR A 349 13.84 -25.16 -0.90
CA TYR A 349 14.14 -26.46 -0.28
C TYR A 349 12.89 -27.33 -0.20
N ARG A 350 11.76 -26.76 0.21
CA ARG A 350 10.49 -27.49 0.26
C ARG A 350 10.05 -27.96 -1.12
N ALA A 351 10.28 -27.17 -2.16
CA ALA A 351 10.00 -27.56 -3.54
C ALA A 351 10.84 -28.76 -3.99
N LEU A 352 12.16 -28.76 -3.72
CA LEU A 352 13.02 -29.91 -4.02
C LEU A 352 12.61 -31.17 -3.25
N GLU A 353 12.31 -31.04 -1.96
CA GLU A 353 11.81 -32.17 -1.16
C GLU A 353 10.51 -32.73 -1.72
N LEU A 354 9.56 -31.86 -2.09
CA LEU A 354 8.30 -32.26 -2.70
C LEU A 354 8.53 -33.01 -4.03
N PHE A 355 9.47 -32.53 -4.85
CA PHE A 355 9.85 -33.22 -6.08
C PHE A 355 10.39 -34.64 -5.78
N PHE A 356 11.27 -34.81 -4.81
CA PHE A 356 11.77 -36.14 -4.45
C PHE A 356 10.67 -37.05 -3.90
N GLN A 357 9.77 -36.50 -3.08
CA GLN A 357 8.58 -37.21 -2.59
C GLN A 357 7.69 -37.69 -3.73
N HIS A 358 7.47 -36.85 -4.76
CA HIS A 358 6.75 -37.24 -5.98
C HIS A 358 7.42 -38.43 -6.69
N ARG A 359 8.74 -38.35 -6.92
CA ARG A 359 9.48 -39.42 -7.60
C ARG A 359 9.48 -40.74 -6.83
N LEU A 360 9.51 -40.68 -5.50
CA LEU A 360 9.42 -41.87 -4.63
C LEU A 360 7.98 -42.41 -4.53
N ALA A 361 6.97 -41.54 -4.60
CA ALA A 361 5.56 -41.96 -4.57
C ALA A 361 5.16 -42.81 -5.78
N HIS A 362 5.79 -42.62 -6.96
CA HIS A 362 5.66 -43.53 -8.11
C HIS A 362 6.09 -44.97 -7.83
N ARG A 363 6.89 -45.16 -6.77
CA ARG A 363 7.35 -46.46 -6.26
C ARG A 363 6.66 -46.82 -4.95
N ASN A 364 5.49 -46.23 -4.69
CA ASN A 364 4.68 -46.45 -3.50
C ASN A 364 5.43 -46.27 -2.17
N PHE A 365 6.43 -45.38 -2.15
CA PHE A 365 7.34 -45.21 -1.04
C PHE A 365 7.07 -43.91 -0.26
N ASP A 366 6.66 -44.02 1.00
CA ASP A 366 6.38 -42.88 1.88
C ASP A 366 7.64 -42.46 2.65
N THR A 367 8.17 -41.28 2.33
CA THR A 367 9.38 -40.75 3.00
C THR A 367 9.20 -40.55 4.51
N ALA A 368 7.98 -40.40 5.02
CA ALA A 368 7.75 -40.21 6.45
C ALA A 368 7.48 -41.53 7.21
N LYS A 369 7.18 -42.61 6.50
CA LYS A 369 6.97 -43.96 7.03
C LYS A 369 7.61 -44.96 6.06
N PRO A 370 8.95 -44.93 5.94
CA PRO A 370 9.64 -45.70 4.92
C PRO A 370 9.48 -47.20 5.20
N ASP A 371 9.14 -47.95 4.15
CA ASP A 371 9.09 -49.40 4.16
C ASP A 371 10.07 -49.93 3.10
N PHE A 372 11.32 -50.09 3.52
CA PHE A 372 12.40 -50.51 2.62
C PHE A 372 12.28 -51.98 2.23
N GLU A 373 11.73 -52.84 3.08
CA GLU A 373 11.52 -54.25 2.77
C GLU A 373 10.51 -54.40 1.62
N LYS A 374 9.39 -53.67 1.71
CA LYS A 374 8.40 -53.64 0.63
C LYS A 374 8.97 -53.06 -0.65
N LEU A 375 9.72 -51.95 -0.57
CA LEU A 375 10.39 -51.36 -1.73
C LEU A 375 11.35 -52.38 -2.39
N CYS A 376 12.16 -53.09 -1.61
CA CYS A 376 13.09 -54.09 -2.12
C CYS A 376 12.36 -55.27 -2.77
N THR A 377 11.24 -55.69 -2.18
CA THR A 377 10.37 -56.74 -2.73
C THR A 377 9.82 -56.34 -4.10
N GLU A 378 9.28 -55.11 -4.24
CA GLU A 378 8.76 -54.60 -5.51
C GLU A 378 9.84 -54.48 -6.59
N LEU A 379 11.09 -54.24 -6.19
CA LEU A 379 12.25 -54.10 -7.08
C LEU A 379 13.00 -55.41 -7.34
N ASN A 380 12.58 -56.53 -6.74
CA ASN A 380 13.31 -57.81 -6.77
C ASN A 380 14.79 -57.69 -6.38
N THR A 381 15.08 -56.96 -5.30
CA THR A 381 16.44 -56.77 -4.74
C THR A 381 16.43 -57.11 -3.24
N THR A 382 17.60 -57.26 -2.63
CA THR A 382 17.71 -57.28 -1.16
C THR A 382 18.01 -55.88 -0.62
N LEU A 383 17.79 -55.69 0.68
CA LEU A 383 18.05 -54.44 1.37
C LEU A 383 19.55 -54.13 1.39
N GLU A 384 20.40 -55.14 1.59
CA GLU A 384 21.85 -54.99 1.58
C GLU A 384 22.35 -54.50 0.22
N ALA A 385 21.82 -55.06 -0.88
CA ALA A 385 22.20 -54.65 -2.22
C ALA A 385 21.71 -53.23 -2.56
N LEU A 386 20.57 -52.81 -2.01
CA LEU A 386 20.08 -51.44 -2.17
C LEU A 386 20.91 -50.45 -1.35
N ASP A 387 21.26 -50.80 -0.10
CA ASP A 387 22.10 -49.98 0.77
C ASP A 387 23.51 -49.82 0.18
N GLU A 388 24.09 -50.89 -0.39
CA GLU A 388 25.38 -50.82 -1.10
C GLU A 388 25.34 -49.81 -2.25
N ARG A 389 24.33 -49.88 -3.13
CA ARG A 389 24.13 -48.90 -4.22
C ARG A 389 23.95 -47.48 -3.69
N TYR A 390 23.20 -47.33 -2.60
CA TYR A 390 22.97 -46.04 -1.94
C TYR A 390 24.27 -45.43 -1.40
N GLN A 391 25.09 -46.22 -0.69
CA GLN A 391 26.37 -45.77 -0.17
C GLN A 391 27.38 -45.48 -1.29
N ASP A 392 27.36 -46.24 -2.38
CA ASP A 392 28.20 -46.01 -3.56
C ASP A 392 27.89 -44.67 -4.24
N GLU A 393 26.61 -44.36 -4.45
CA GLU A 393 26.19 -43.06 -5.01
C GLU A 393 26.62 -41.90 -4.10
N ARG A 394 26.51 -42.06 -2.77
CA ARG A 394 26.98 -41.06 -1.79
C ARG A 394 28.49 -40.87 -1.85
N LYS A 395 29.23 -41.96 -1.90
CA LYS A 395 30.70 -41.96 -1.97
C LYS A 395 31.18 -41.31 -3.26
N ALA A 396 30.55 -41.64 -4.40
CA ALA A 396 30.85 -41.03 -5.69
C ALA A 396 30.64 -39.51 -5.69
N ALA A 397 29.67 -39.02 -4.89
CA ALA A 397 29.38 -37.60 -4.71
C ALA A 397 30.20 -36.91 -3.58
N GLY A 398 31.16 -37.62 -2.95
CA GLY A 398 31.93 -37.11 -1.82
C GLY A 398 31.08 -36.78 -0.58
N ALA A 399 29.88 -37.37 -0.45
CA ALA A 399 29.07 -37.28 0.74
C ALA A 399 29.65 -38.18 1.85
N LYS A 400 29.41 -37.82 3.11
CA LYS A 400 29.80 -38.68 4.24
C LYS A 400 28.96 -39.98 4.20
N PRO A 401 29.53 -41.13 4.60
CA PRO A 401 28.76 -42.36 4.82
C PRO A 401 27.56 -42.06 5.71
N ASP A 402 26.44 -42.70 5.39
CA ASP A 402 25.22 -42.58 6.18
C ASP A 402 25.03 -43.81 7.06
N GLU A 403 24.17 -43.68 8.06
CA GLU A 403 23.57 -44.85 8.72
C GLU A 403 22.80 -45.67 7.68
N GLY A 404 22.81 -47.00 7.82
CA GLY A 404 22.15 -47.91 6.88
C GLY A 404 20.67 -47.60 6.72
N LEU A 405 20.12 -47.82 5.52
CA LEU A 405 18.73 -47.48 5.19
C LEU A 405 17.71 -48.11 6.16
N GLU A 406 17.97 -49.32 6.64
CA GLU A 406 17.18 -50.03 7.65
C GLU A 406 16.97 -49.27 8.98
N GLN A 407 17.88 -48.35 9.32
CA GLN A 407 17.85 -47.59 10.58
C GLN A 407 17.03 -46.30 10.46
N LYS A 408 16.60 -45.95 9.24
CA LYS A 408 15.90 -44.69 8.97
C LYS A 408 14.42 -44.79 9.32
N SER A 409 14.02 -44.10 10.39
CA SER A 409 12.61 -43.91 10.74
C SER A 409 11.87 -42.91 9.86
N ALA A 410 12.62 -42.05 9.14
CA ALA A 410 12.15 -41.16 8.09
C ALA A 410 13.26 -40.88 7.09
N VAL A 411 12.90 -40.52 5.86
CA VAL A 411 13.80 -40.20 4.76
C VAL A 411 13.88 -38.69 4.61
N ASP A 412 15.04 -38.13 4.97
CA ASP A 412 15.33 -36.72 4.82
C ASP A 412 15.67 -36.32 3.37
N PHE A 413 15.89 -35.02 3.14
CA PHE A 413 16.22 -34.46 1.83
C PHE A 413 17.41 -35.15 1.13
N THR A 414 18.49 -35.44 1.88
CA THR A 414 19.72 -35.99 1.29
C THR A 414 19.52 -37.48 1.01
N THR A 415 18.90 -38.18 1.95
CA THR A 415 18.56 -39.60 1.84
C THR A 415 17.62 -39.82 0.65
N ALA A 416 16.59 -39.00 0.47
CA ALA A 416 15.65 -39.10 -0.65
C ALA A 416 16.36 -38.98 -2.02
N PHE A 417 17.24 -38.00 -2.16
CA PHE A 417 17.98 -37.79 -3.41
C PHE A 417 18.89 -38.97 -3.76
N PHE A 418 19.70 -39.44 -2.80
CA PHE A 418 20.61 -40.56 -3.06
C PHE A 418 19.88 -41.90 -3.19
N LEU A 419 18.78 -42.09 -2.48
CA LEU A 419 17.90 -43.25 -2.69
C LEU A 419 17.37 -43.27 -4.12
N LEU A 420 16.85 -42.14 -4.63
CA LEU A 420 16.39 -42.04 -6.02
C LEU A 420 17.50 -42.37 -7.03
N ARG A 421 18.74 -41.93 -6.79
CA ARG A 421 19.89 -42.30 -7.63
C ARG A 421 20.19 -43.79 -7.59
N ALA A 422 20.21 -44.39 -6.40
CA ALA A 422 20.41 -45.84 -6.21
C ALA A 422 19.28 -46.69 -6.85
N LEU A 423 18.10 -46.09 -7.02
CA LEU A 423 16.94 -46.64 -7.72
C LEU A 423 16.95 -46.38 -9.23
N GLY A 424 18.02 -45.77 -9.77
CA GLY A 424 18.16 -45.48 -11.18
C GLY A 424 17.20 -44.40 -11.70
N ASP A 425 16.70 -43.50 -10.83
CA ASP A 425 15.76 -42.46 -11.24
C ASP A 425 16.42 -41.47 -12.21
N LYS A 426 15.87 -41.36 -13.43
CA LYS A 426 16.42 -40.55 -14.52
C LYS A 426 16.66 -39.10 -14.12
N ALA A 427 15.70 -38.47 -13.43
CA ALA A 427 15.80 -37.08 -13.01
C ALA A 427 16.89 -36.89 -11.95
N ALA A 428 16.94 -37.76 -10.95
CA ALA A 428 17.98 -37.70 -9.92
C ALA A 428 19.39 -37.98 -10.48
N LEU A 429 19.50 -38.88 -11.47
CA LEU A 429 20.75 -39.20 -12.16
C LEU A 429 21.27 -38.05 -13.03
N ALA A 430 20.37 -37.30 -13.67
CA ALA A 430 20.72 -36.17 -14.54
C ALA A 430 21.30 -34.97 -13.79
N VAL A 431 21.06 -34.86 -12.48
CA VAL A 431 21.57 -33.76 -11.66
C VAL A 431 22.92 -34.08 -11.05
N ASN A 432 23.81 -33.09 -11.04
CA ASN A 432 25.11 -33.21 -10.40
C ASN A 432 24.97 -33.42 -8.88
N ALA A 433 25.29 -34.63 -8.42
CA ALA A 433 25.18 -35.00 -7.01
C ALA A 433 26.04 -34.13 -6.08
N ASN A 434 27.22 -33.67 -6.52
CA ASN A 434 28.07 -32.76 -5.72
C ASN A 434 27.37 -31.42 -5.46
N LYS A 435 26.56 -30.94 -6.42
CA LYS A 435 25.76 -29.73 -6.25
C LYS A 435 24.71 -29.92 -5.15
N ILE A 436 24.00 -31.04 -5.15
CA ILE A 436 22.99 -31.35 -4.12
C ILE A 436 23.63 -31.50 -2.73
N VAL A 437 24.80 -32.16 -2.64
CA VAL A 437 25.57 -32.23 -1.38
C VAL A 437 25.95 -30.84 -0.86
N GLY A 438 26.38 -29.94 -1.75
CA GLY A 438 26.67 -28.54 -1.40
C GLY A 438 25.44 -27.80 -0.86
N LEU A 439 24.29 -27.97 -1.50
CA LEU A 439 23.01 -27.40 -1.05
C LEU A 439 22.60 -27.96 0.32
N ALA A 440 22.70 -29.27 0.54
CA ALA A 440 22.41 -29.88 1.84
C ALA A 440 23.31 -29.33 2.97
N LYS A 441 24.60 -29.13 2.70
CA LYS A 441 25.53 -28.50 3.66
C LYS A 441 25.11 -27.06 3.98
N ALA A 442 24.76 -26.27 2.96
CA ALA A 442 24.29 -24.90 3.14
C ALA A 442 22.96 -24.82 3.90
N ARG A 443 22.06 -25.80 3.74
CA ARG A 443 20.86 -25.92 4.57
C ARG A 443 21.24 -26.10 6.04
N ASN A 444 22.15 -27.01 6.34
CA ASN A 444 22.51 -27.34 7.72
C ASN A 444 23.19 -26.17 8.46
N SER A 445 23.94 -25.32 7.76
CA SER A 445 24.54 -24.12 8.36
C SER A 445 23.59 -22.91 8.41
N SER A 446 22.44 -22.96 7.75
CA SER A 446 21.48 -21.86 7.65
C SER A 446 20.81 -21.52 8.98
N VAL A 447 20.58 -20.22 9.19
CA VAL A 447 19.90 -19.63 10.36
C VAL A 447 18.45 -20.12 10.56
N PHE A 448 17.79 -20.64 9.52
CA PHE A 448 16.42 -21.18 9.62
C PHE A 448 16.36 -22.71 9.70
N ALA A 449 17.49 -23.38 9.87
CA ALA A 449 17.54 -24.83 10.04
C ALA A 449 18.29 -25.19 11.33
N HIS A 450 19.59 -25.44 11.24
CA HIS A 450 20.39 -25.95 12.36
C HIS A 450 21.64 -25.10 12.66
N GLY A 451 21.87 -24.01 11.91
CA GLY A 451 23.04 -23.16 12.06
C GLY A 451 22.71 -21.68 12.26
N PHE A 452 23.64 -20.80 11.89
CA PHE A 452 23.56 -19.35 12.11
C PHE A 452 23.96 -18.52 10.88
N GLU A 453 24.25 -19.16 9.75
CA GLU A 453 24.63 -18.46 8.52
C GLU A 453 23.40 -17.90 7.80
N PRO A 454 23.37 -16.59 7.48
CA PRO A 454 22.30 -16.04 6.67
C PRO A 454 22.43 -16.52 5.22
N PRO A 455 21.34 -17.02 4.60
CA PRO A 455 21.38 -17.40 3.20
C PRO A 455 21.52 -16.17 2.29
N ASN A 456 22.08 -16.38 1.10
CA ASN A 456 22.28 -15.33 0.09
C ASN A 456 21.52 -15.65 -1.22
N GLU A 457 21.45 -14.66 -2.11
CA GLU A 457 20.75 -14.81 -3.40
C GLU A 457 21.34 -15.92 -4.30
N ASN A 458 22.65 -16.17 -4.22
CA ASN A 458 23.29 -17.23 -5.00
C ASN A 458 22.80 -18.61 -4.57
N LEU A 459 22.62 -18.84 -3.26
CA LEU A 459 22.02 -20.07 -2.75
C LEU A 459 20.59 -20.24 -3.28
N ALA A 460 19.78 -19.17 -3.24
CA ALA A 460 18.43 -19.21 -3.79
C ALA A 460 18.45 -19.58 -5.28
N LYS A 461 19.30 -18.93 -6.10
CA LYS A 461 19.45 -19.23 -7.54
C LYS A 461 19.89 -20.67 -7.78
N ASN A 462 20.84 -21.17 -7.00
CA ASN A 462 21.33 -22.54 -7.13
C ASN A 462 20.24 -23.59 -6.82
N LEU A 463 19.35 -23.32 -5.86
CA LEU A 463 18.20 -24.17 -5.55
C LEU A 463 17.18 -24.18 -6.69
N ALA A 464 16.85 -23.00 -7.24
CA ALA A 464 15.96 -22.91 -8.41
C ALA A 464 16.52 -23.69 -9.59
N GLN A 465 17.81 -23.49 -9.91
CA GLN A 465 18.44 -24.20 -11.00
C GLN A 465 18.45 -25.72 -10.78
N ALA A 466 18.66 -26.18 -9.55
CA ALA A 466 18.59 -27.60 -9.23
C ALA A 466 17.18 -28.16 -9.44
N LEU A 467 16.13 -27.42 -9.07
CA LEU A 467 14.75 -27.82 -9.32
C LEU A 467 14.44 -27.87 -10.82
N GLU A 468 14.83 -26.84 -11.58
CA GLU A 468 14.66 -26.82 -13.04
C GLU A 468 15.35 -28.00 -13.74
N ASP A 469 16.56 -28.36 -13.28
CA ASP A 469 17.29 -29.51 -13.83
C ASP A 469 16.57 -30.83 -13.53
N LEU A 470 15.98 -30.97 -12.34
CA LEU A 470 15.16 -32.13 -11.96
C LEU A 470 13.86 -32.19 -12.77
N GLU A 471 13.15 -31.08 -12.91
CA GLU A 471 11.88 -31.00 -13.64
C GLU A 471 12.02 -31.35 -15.12
N ARG A 472 13.16 -30.99 -15.75
CA ARG A 472 13.44 -31.29 -17.16
C ARG A 472 13.35 -32.77 -17.50
N GLU A 473 13.81 -33.62 -16.58
CA GLU A 473 13.80 -35.09 -16.73
C GLU A 473 12.74 -35.77 -15.84
N GLY A 474 11.95 -34.96 -15.11
CA GLY A 474 10.98 -35.39 -14.10
C GLY A 474 9.57 -35.69 -14.62
N GLU A 475 9.33 -35.45 -15.91
CA GLU A 475 8.05 -35.69 -16.62
C GLU A 475 6.85 -34.92 -16.01
N LEU A 476 7.10 -33.77 -15.39
CA LEU A 476 6.05 -32.90 -14.89
C LEU A 476 5.47 -32.00 -16.00
N PRO A 477 4.14 -31.77 -16.03
CA PRO A 477 3.55 -30.81 -16.95
C PRO A 477 3.99 -29.38 -16.59
N LYS A 478 4.15 -28.53 -17.60
CA LYS A 478 4.47 -27.11 -17.39
C LYS A 478 3.23 -26.34 -16.96
N VAL A 479 3.25 -25.80 -15.75
CA VAL A 479 2.22 -24.92 -15.19
C VAL A 479 2.88 -23.74 -14.49
N VAL A 480 2.17 -22.63 -14.33
CA VAL A 480 2.72 -21.43 -13.68
C VAL A 480 1.63 -20.62 -13.00
N PHE A 481 1.94 -20.10 -11.81
CA PHE A 481 1.19 -18.99 -11.22
C PHE A 481 1.85 -17.69 -11.65
N GLU A 482 1.43 -17.16 -12.80
CA GLU A 482 1.84 -15.83 -13.25
C GLU A 482 0.70 -14.83 -12.95
N PRO A 483 0.99 -13.70 -12.25
CA PRO A 483 -0.02 -12.68 -12.02
C PRO A 483 -0.66 -12.20 -13.32
N ILE A 484 -1.99 -12.25 -13.41
CA ILE A 484 -2.71 -11.72 -14.56
C ILE A 484 -2.40 -10.22 -14.69
N PRO A 485 -1.86 -9.76 -15.84
CA PRO A 485 -1.48 -8.37 -15.97
C PRO A 485 -2.70 -7.46 -16.00
N LEU A 486 -2.62 -6.36 -15.25
CA LEU A 486 -3.59 -5.28 -15.29
C LEU A 486 -3.34 -4.44 -16.55
N ALA A 487 -4.40 -4.03 -17.23
CA ALA A 487 -4.34 -3.21 -18.44
C ALA A 487 -3.98 -1.75 -18.16
#